data_AF-A0A2D5G9I0-F1
#
_entry.id   AF-A0A2D5G9I0-F1
#
_cell.length_a   1.000
_cell.length_b   1.000
_cell.length_c   1.000
_cell.angle_alpha   90.00
_cell.angle_beta   90.00
_cell.angle_gamma   90.00
#
_symmetry.space_group_name_H-M   'P 1'
#
loop_
_entity.id
_entity.type
_entity.pdbx_description
1 polymer ?
#
loop_
_entity_poly.entity_id
_entity_poly.type
_entity_poly.pdbx_seq_one_letter_code
_entity_poly.pdbx_strand_id
1 'polypeptide(L)'
;MNKSFNILRLSFHILNFITIVLYLYPGSILGWLLYDNIHYQPQITKNYLNISSNHLYVFFLLSMLGLFCYFNHPKFKFLIYYLLFLSIVLELFHIVIPERSFQFQDLAGNILGVTISCFIALIYKHWRKL
;
A
#
# COMPACT_ATOMS: atom_id res chain seq x y z
N MET A 1 -6.37 -14.01 -22.05
CA MET A 1 -6.36 -13.63 -20.61
C MET A 1 -7.80 -13.37 -20.19
N ASN A 2 -8.29 -14.00 -19.13
CA ASN A 2 -9.68 -13.86 -18.69
C ASN A 2 -10.00 -12.39 -18.33
N LYS A 3 -11.19 -11.90 -18.71
CA LYS A 3 -11.63 -10.51 -18.48
C LYS A 3 -11.45 -10.06 -17.01
N SER A 4 -11.75 -10.94 -16.05
CA SER A 4 -11.58 -10.66 -14.62
C SER A 4 -10.13 -10.41 -14.20
N PHE A 5 -9.17 -11.08 -14.84
CA PHE A 5 -7.75 -10.89 -14.56
C PHE A 5 -7.21 -9.56 -15.12
N ASN A 6 -7.77 -9.10 -16.26
CA ASN A 6 -7.48 -7.77 -16.79
C ASN A 6 -7.99 -6.67 -15.84
N ILE A 7 -9.19 -6.87 -15.26
CA ILE A 7 -9.78 -5.91 -14.31
C ILE A 7 -8.91 -5.83 -13.05
N LEU A 8 -8.54 -6.97 -12.44
CA LEU A 8 -7.66 -6.98 -11.26
C LEU A 8 -6.32 -6.29 -11.50
N ARG A 9 -5.71 -6.52 -12.67
CA ARG A 9 -4.46 -5.85 -13.06
C ARG A 9 -4.65 -4.34 -13.19
N LEU A 10 -5.72 -3.91 -13.85
CA LEU A 10 -6.04 -2.49 -13.99
C LEU A 10 -6.26 -1.85 -12.62
N SER A 11 -7.05 -2.49 -11.74
CA SER A 11 -7.28 -2.04 -10.37
C SER A 11 -5.98 -1.90 -9.57
N PHE A 12 -5.05 -2.86 -9.69
CA PHE A 12 -3.74 -2.76 -9.07
C PHE A 12 -2.98 -1.50 -9.53
N HIS A 13 -2.90 -1.26 -10.85
CA HIS A 13 -2.18 -0.10 -11.37
C HIS A 13 -2.83 1.23 -10.98
N ILE A 14 -4.16 1.31 -11.01
CA ILE A 14 -4.92 2.49 -10.58
C ILE A 14 -4.67 2.77 -9.09
N LEU A 15 -4.82 1.75 -8.23
CA LEU A 15 -4.58 1.92 -6.79
C LEU A 15 -3.13 2.26 -6.48
N ASN A 16 -2.19 1.65 -7.19
CA ASN A 16 -0.77 1.98 -7.03
C ASN A 16 -0.49 3.46 -7.37
N PHE A 17 -1.05 3.95 -8.47
CA PHE A 17 -0.94 5.35 -8.85
C PHE A 17 -1.59 6.28 -7.82
N ILE A 18 -2.82 5.96 -7.40
CA ILE A 18 -3.54 6.74 -6.37
C ILE A 18 -2.74 6.77 -5.07
N THR A 19 -2.18 5.65 -4.61
CA THR A 19 -1.34 5.60 -3.40
C THR A 19 -0.14 6.53 -3.54
N ILE A 20 0.57 6.49 -4.66
CA ILE A 20 1.72 7.39 -4.89
C ILE A 20 1.28 8.86 -4.84
N VAL A 21 0.19 9.22 -5.52
CA VAL A 21 -0.33 10.60 -5.52
C VAL A 21 -0.72 11.04 -4.11
N LEU A 22 -1.44 10.21 -3.36
CA LEU A 22 -1.87 10.54 -2.00
C LEU A 22 -0.70 10.69 -1.03
N TYR A 23 0.36 9.87 -1.18
CA TYR A 23 1.54 9.96 -0.32
C TYR A 23 2.43 11.15 -0.63
N LEU A 24 2.56 11.52 -1.91
CA LEU A 24 3.47 12.59 -2.33
C LEU A 24 2.82 13.99 -2.34
N TYR A 25 1.51 14.08 -2.12
CA TYR A 25 0.83 15.35 -2.01
C TYR A 25 1.14 16.04 -0.66
N PRO A 26 1.43 17.36 -0.64
CA PRO A 26 1.65 18.12 0.59
C PRO A 26 0.34 18.23 1.38
N GLY A 27 0.31 17.66 2.59
CA GLY A 27 -0.90 17.52 3.40
C GLY A 27 -1.86 16.46 2.85
N SER A 28 -3.11 16.45 3.32
CA SER A 28 -4.10 15.41 3.05
C SER A 28 -5.15 15.85 2.03
N ILE A 29 -5.13 15.26 0.82
CA ILE A 29 -6.19 15.47 -0.19
C ILE A 29 -7.56 15.08 0.38
N LEU A 30 -7.64 13.96 1.09
CA LEU A 30 -8.91 13.49 1.69
C LEU A 30 -9.33 14.36 2.88
N GLY A 31 -8.38 14.85 3.67
CA GLY A 31 -8.64 15.83 4.73
C GLY A 31 -9.26 17.10 4.20
N TRP A 32 -8.66 17.66 3.15
CA TRP A 32 -9.16 18.85 2.49
C TRP A 32 -10.55 18.63 1.88
N LEU A 33 -10.74 17.54 1.13
CA LEU A 33 -12.00 17.28 0.43
C LEU A 33 -13.19 17.00 1.38
N LEU A 34 -12.95 16.29 2.49
CA LEU A 34 -14.01 15.81 3.38
C LEU A 34 -14.22 16.70 4.61
N TYR A 35 -13.18 17.42 5.04
CA TYR A 35 -13.17 18.14 6.31
C TYR A 35 -12.73 19.61 6.17
N ASP A 36 -12.49 20.09 4.95
CA ASP A 36 -11.96 21.43 4.66
C ASP A 36 -10.66 21.74 5.45
N ASN A 37 -9.87 20.70 5.70
CA ASN A 37 -8.65 20.82 6.49
C ASN A 37 -7.52 19.95 5.91
N ILE A 38 -6.54 20.61 5.30
CA ILE A 38 -5.41 19.93 4.64
C ILE A 38 -4.46 19.24 5.63
N HIS A 39 -4.47 19.60 6.91
CA HIS A 39 -3.66 18.94 7.94
C HIS A 39 -4.37 17.75 8.58
N TYR A 40 -5.68 17.60 8.36
CA TYR A 40 -6.45 16.49 8.92
C TYR A 40 -6.23 15.23 8.08
N GLN A 41 -5.69 14.16 8.67
CA GLN A 41 -5.57 12.87 8.01
C GLN A 41 -6.75 11.97 8.41
N PRO A 42 -7.70 11.66 7.50
CA PRO A 42 -8.84 10.83 7.83
C PRO A 42 -8.41 9.42 8.28
N GLN A 43 -8.98 8.93 9.38
CA GLN A 43 -8.70 7.59 9.91
C GLN A 43 -9.86 6.63 9.62
N ILE A 44 -9.55 5.49 9.01
CA ILE A 44 -10.50 4.38 8.82
C ILE A 44 -10.76 3.70 10.17
N THR A 45 -9.68 3.41 10.89
CA THR A 45 -9.72 2.89 12.27
C THR A 45 -8.58 3.51 13.07
N LYS A 46 -8.68 3.43 14.40
CA LYS A 46 -7.63 3.91 15.31
C LYS A 46 -6.35 3.10 15.13
N ASN A 47 -5.21 3.74 15.36
CA ASN A 47 -3.91 3.06 15.39
C ASN A 47 -3.87 1.98 16.49
N TYR A 48 -3.15 0.90 16.23
CA TYR A 48 -3.06 -0.25 17.14
C TYR A 48 -1.60 -0.66 17.31
N LEU A 49 -1.17 -0.93 18.55
CA LEU A 49 0.22 -1.31 18.89
C LEU A 49 1.29 -0.41 18.26
N ASN A 50 1.06 0.91 18.27
CA ASN A 50 1.93 1.92 17.63
C ASN A 50 2.14 1.70 16.11
N ILE A 51 1.18 1.06 15.45
CA ILE A 51 1.14 0.90 14.00
C ILE A 51 -0.04 1.69 13.46
N SER A 52 0.21 2.41 12.37
CA SER A 52 -0.81 3.16 11.66
C SER A 52 -1.72 2.21 10.88
N SER A 53 -2.98 2.12 11.31
CA SER A 53 -3.96 1.18 10.75
C SER A 53 -4.27 1.50 9.29
N ASN A 54 -4.39 2.78 8.95
CA ASN A 54 -4.59 3.24 7.58
C ASN A 54 -3.47 2.77 6.64
N HIS A 55 -2.23 2.99 7.06
CA HIS A 55 -1.03 2.66 6.30
C HIS A 55 -0.91 1.14 6.10
N LEU A 56 -1.20 0.37 7.16
CA LEU A 56 -1.29 -1.08 7.08
C LEU A 56 -2.35 -1.51 6.05
N TYR A 57 -3.58 -0.99 6.13
CA TYR A 57 -4.67 -1.39 5.23
C TYR A 57 -4.39 -1.03 3.77
N VAL A 58 -3.86 0.16 3.50
CA VAL A 58 -3.52 0.61 2.14
C VAL A 58 -2.47 -0.31 1.53
N PHE A 59 -1.37 -0.55 2.22
CA PHE A 59 -0.30 -1.41 1.69
C PHE A 59 -0.68 -2.89 1.68
N PHE A 60 -1.52 -3.34 2.60
CA PHE A 60 -2.10 -4.68 2.56
C PHE A 60 -2.95 -4.87 1.29
N LEU A 61 -3.92 -3.98 1.04
CA LEU A 61 -4.80 -4.08 -0.12
C LEU A 61 -4.02 -3.98 -1.44
N LEU A 62 -3.11 -3.01 -1.55
CA LEU A 62 -2.28 -2.81 -2.72
C LEU A 62 -1.42 -4.05 -3.02
N SER A 63 -0.79 -4.61 -1.98
CA SER A 63 0.08 -5.77 -2.10
C SER A 63 -0.71 -7.04 -2.42
N MET A 64 -1.85 -7.27 -1.77
CA MET A 64 -2.73 -8.40 -2.10
C MET A 64 -3.14 -8.37 -3.58
N LEU A 65 -3.62 -7.24 -4.08
CA LEU A 65 -4.02 -7.13 -5.49
C LEU A 65 -2.85 -7.40 -6.44
N GLY A 66 -1.69 -6.81 -6.17
CA GLY A 66 -0.49 -7.02 -6.97
C GLY A 66 -0.04 -8.48 -6.96
N LEU A 67 0.15 -9.07 -5.78
CA LEU A 67 0.69 -10.42 -5.61
C LEU A 67 -0.22 -11.49 -6.23
N PHE A 68 -1.54 -11.38 -6.08
CA PHE A 68 -2.48 -12.30 -6.70
C PHE A 68 -2.58 -12.08 -8.22
N CYS A 69 -2.43 -10.85 -8.71
CA CYS A 69 -2.39 -10.57 -10.14
C CYS A 69 -1.13 -11.15 -10.81
N TYR A 70 0.03 -11.08 -10.16
CA TYR A 70 1.30 -11.53 -10.74
C TYR A 70 1.77 -12.89 -10.22
N PHE A 71 0.90 -13.64 -9.56
CA PHE A 71 1.24 -14.83 -8.78
C PHE A 71 2.00 -15.94 -9.54
N ASN A 72 1.59 -16.15 -10.79
CA ASN A 72 2.18 -17.12 -11.73
C ASN A 72 3.03 -16.42 -12.82
N HIS A 73 3.28 -15.12 -12.67
CA HIS A 73 4.04 -14.34 -13.64
C HIS A 73 5.54 -14.35 -13.29
N PRO A 74 6.46 -14.39 -14.26
CA PRO A 74 7.91 -14.35 -13.99
C PRO A 74 8.34 -13.12 -13.18
N LYS A 75 7.60 -12.01 -13.29
CA LYS A 75 7.83 -10.77 -12.54
C LYS A 75 7.35 -10.81 -11.08
N PHE A 76 6.84 -11.93 -10.56
CA PHE A 76 6.34 -12.02 -9.18
C PHE A 76 7.36 -11.57 -8.13
N LYS A 77 8.61 -12.05 -8.23
CA LYS A 77 9.69 -11.66 -7.31
C LYS A 77 10.02 -10.17 -7.42
N PHE A 78 10.09 -9.65 -8.64
CA PHE A 78 10.31 -8.22 -8.89
C PHE A 78 9.21 -7.37 -8.24
N LEU A 79 7.96 -7.81 -8.32
CA LEU A 79 6.84 -7.10 -7.70
C LEU A 79 6.96 -7.04 -6.17
N ILE A 80 7.43 -8.10 -5.50
CA ILE A 80 7.68 -8.07 -4.05
C ILE A 80 8.73 -7.01 -3.71
N TYR A 81 9.86 -6.98 -4.43
CA TYR A 81 10.89 -5.96 -4.22
C TYR A 81 10.35 -4.55 -4.49
N TYR A 82 9.56 -4.38 -5.54
CA TYR A 82 8.90 -3.12 -5.86
C TYR A 82 7.99 -2.64 -4.72
N LEU A 83 7.11 -3.50 -4.19
CA LEU A 83 6.17 -3.15 -3.13
C LEU A 83 6.90 -2.81 -1.81
N LEU A 84 7.95 -3.56 -1.46
CA LEU A 84 8.80 -3.25 -0.30
C LEU A 84 9.59 -1.96 -0.47
N PHE A 85 10.11 -1.70 -1.66
CA PHE A 85 10.78 -0.44 -1.95
C PHE A 85 9.80 0.73 -1.84
N LEU A 86 8.61 0.58 -2.43
CA LEU A 86 7.57 1.61 -2.42
C LEU A 86 7.09 1.91 -0.99
N SER A 87 6.93 0.90 -0.14
CA SER A 87 6.48 1.06 1.26
C SER A 87 7.45 1.87 2.12
N ILE A 88 8.73 1.81 1.81
CA ILE A 88 9.78 2.56 2.50
C ILE A 88 9.92 3.95 1.89
N VAL A 89 10.07 4.03 0.57
CA VAL A 89 10.41 5.28 -0.12
C VAL A 89 9.31 6.33 -0.01
N LEU A 90 8.04 5.94 -0.09
CA LEU A 90 6.94 6.90 0.03
C LEU A 90 6.91 7.60 1.40
N GLU A 91 7.24 6.88 2.47
CA GLU A 91 7.33 7.45 3.82
C GLU A 91 8.58 8.31 3.99
N LEU A 92 9.73 7.90 3.42
CA LEU A 92 10.94 8.71 3.45
C LEU A 92 10.78 10.06 2.75
N PHE A 93 9.94 10.14 1.70
CA PHE A 93 9.62 11.43 1.06
C PHE A 93 8.91 12.40 2.01
N HIS A 94 8.25 11.94 3.06
CA HIS A 94 7.62 12.83 4.06
C HIS A 94 8.63 13.62 4.90
N ILE A 95 9.93 13.33 4.79
CA ILE A 95 10.99 14.15 5.37
C ILE A 95 11.13 15.48 4.62
N VAL A 96 10.86 15.50 3.31
CA VAL A 96 11.12 16.67 2.44
C VAL A 96 9.84 17.35 1.95
N ILE A 97 8.71 16.66 1.97
CA ILE A 97 7.44 17.20 1.51
C ILE A 97 6.85 18.11 2.60
N PRO A 98 6.50 19.37 2.30
CA PRO A 98 5.86 20.26 3.27
C PRO A 98 4.49 19.73 3.67
N GLU A 99 4.02 20.10 4.87
CA GLU A 99 2.75 19.61 5.43
C GLU A 99 2.65 18.09 5.58
N ARG A 100 3.80 17.41 5.51
CA ARG A 100 3.98 16.00 5.85
C ARG A 100 5.12 15.90 6.87
N SER A 101 5.04 14.86 7.69
CA SER A 101 6.06 14.53 8.67
C SER A 101 6.27 13.05 8.62
N PHE A 102 7.54 12.63 8.55
CA PHE A 102 7.90 11.22 8.68
C PHE A 102 7.42 10.65 10.02
N GLN A 103 6.76 9.49 9.98
CA GLN A 103 6.32 8.77 11.18
C GLN A 103 6.74 7.30 11.14
N PHE A 104 7.44 6.86 12.18
CA PHE A 104 7.81 5.45 12.33
C PHE A 104 6.60 4.51 12.35
N GLN A 105 5.46 4.97 12.88
CA GLN A 105 4.22 4.18 12.94
C GLN A 105 3.62 3.95 11.54
N ASP A 106 3.75 4.95 10.66
CA ASP A 106 3.30 4.90 9.27
C ASP A 106 4.22 4.00 8.45
N LEU A 107 5.55 4.14 8.58
CA LEU A 107 6.53 3.24 7.98
C LEU A 107 6.28 1.77 8.37
N ALA A 108 6.07 1.53 9.67
CA ALA A 108 5.80 0.20 10.20
C ALA A 108 4.50 -0.37 9.61
N GLY A 109 3.44 0.44 9.52
CA GLY A 109 2.19 0.07 8.87
C GLY A 109 2.41 -0.34 7.41
N ASN A 110 3.12 0.47 6.64
CA ASN A 110 3.41 0.20 5.23
C ASN A 110 4.13 -1.16 5.05
N ILE A 111 5.22 -1.37 5.78
CA ILE A 111 6.04 -2.58 5.69
C ILE A 111 5.25 -3.82 6.15
N LEU A 112 4.50 -3.71 7.25
CA LEU A 112 3.68 -4.81 7.75
C LEU A 112 2.58 -5.19 6.77
N GLY A 113 1.90 -4.22 6.15
CA GLY A 113 0.89 -4.47 5.12
C GLY A 113 1.44 -5.30 3.95
N VAL A 114 2.62 -4.93 3.43
CA VAL A 114 3.31 -5.71 2.38
C VAL A 114 3.69 -7.10 2.89
N THR A 115 4.29 -7.18 4.08
CA THR A 115 4.81 -8.43 4.65
C THR A 115 3.71 -9.45 4.90
N ILE A 116 2.59 -9.05 5.52
CA ILE A 116 1.43 -9.90 5.75
C ILE A 116 0.87 -10.41 4.42
N SER A 117 0.75 -9.54 3.41
CA SER A 117 0.26 -9.91 2.08
C SER A 117 1.17 -10.93 1.39
N CYS A 118 2.49 -10.76 1.51
CA CYS A 118 3.48 -11.72 1.03
C CYS A 118 3.31 -13.09 1.71
N PHE A 119 3.17 -13.14 3.04
CA PHE A 119 2.94 -14.39 3.76
C PHE A 119 1.67 -15.10 3.27
N ILE A 120 0.55 -14.38 3.16
CA ILE A 120 -0.71 -14.94 2.66
C ILE A 120 -0.55 -15.50 1.25
N ALA A 121 0.06 -14.73 0.34
CA ALA A 121 0.28 -15.17 -1.04
C ALA A 121 1.18 -16.43 -1.09
N LEU A 122 2.27 -16.45 -0.33
CA LEU A 122 3.19 -17.59 -0.30
C LEU A 122 2.55 -18.85 0.28
N ILE A 123 1.76 -18.72 1.36
CA ILE A 123 0.97 -19.83 1.93
C ILE A 123 -0.01 -20.34 0.86
N TYR A 124 -0.79 -19.45 0.23
CA TYR A 124 -1.70 -19.83 -0.84
C TYR A 124 -0.97 -20.56 -1.98
N LYS A 125 0.27 -20.15 -2.29
CA LYS A 125 1.10 -20.77 -3.36
C LYS A 125 1.51 -22.17 -3.02
N HIS A 126 1.90 -22.37 -1.77
CA HIS A 126 2.27 -23.67 -1.25
C HIS A 126 1.08 -24.63 -1.33
N TRP A 127 -0.09 -24.19 -0.86
CA TRP A 127 -1.32 -25.01 -0.87
C TRP A 127 -1.85 -25.33 -2.27
N ARG A 128 -1.66 -24.44 -3.26
CA ARG A 128 -2.06 -24.69 -4.66
C ARG A 128 -1.10 -25.57 -5.46
N LYS A 129 0.10 -25.83 -4.92
CA LYS A 129 1.11 -26.70 -5.53
C LYS A 129 1.09 -28.12 -4.98
N LEU A 130 0.48 -28.31 -3.81
CA LEU A 130 0.01 -29.61 -3.31
C LEU A 130 -1.27 -30.01 -4.05
#